data_AF-A0A8T6I9H8-F1
#
_entry.id   AF-A0A8T6I9H8-F1
#
_cell.length_a   1.000
_cell.length_b   1.000
_cell.length_c   1.000
_cell.angle_alpha   90.00
_cell.angle_beta   90.00
_cell.angle_gamma   90.00
#
_symmetry.space_group_name_H-M   'P 1'
#
loop_
_entity.id
_entity.type
_entity.pdbx_description
1 polymer ?
#
loop_
_entity_poly.entity_id
_entity_poly.type
_entity_poly.pdbx_seq_one_letter_code
_entity_poly.pdbx_strand_id
1 'polypeptide(L)'
;MSPAAPRLRFGRRADPAQETAVAEPLLDVKRLERRYSVLVEPHITEKVTDLSDASNHVAFKVAKDATKREIKAAVENLFGVKVANVTTLNVKGKVKRTLRYRQTKLKDWKKAYVRLEPGENLDLTALES
;
A
#
# COMPACT_ATOMS: atom_id res chain seq x y z
N MET A 1 68.66 24.99 23.63
CA MET A 1 68.20 25.89 24.72
C MET A 1 67.60 27.15 24.13
N SER A 2 66.27 27.26 24.13
CA SER A 2 65.51 28.48 24.48
C SER A 2 64.03 28.07 24.62
N PRO A 3 63.37 28.34 25.76
CA PRO A 3 61.95 28.03 25.99
C PRO A 3 61.05 29.23 25.69
N ALA A 4 59.77 29.03 25.38
CA ALA A 4 58.70 29.97 25.76
C ALA A 4 57.29 29.41 25.48
N ALA A 5 56.44 29.61 26.48
CA ALA A 5 55.11 29.06 26.77
C ALA A 5 53.95 29.66 25.93
N PRO A 6 52.71 29.14 26.07
CA PRO A 6 51.67 29.10 25.04
C PRO A 6 50.69 30.29 25.11
N ARG A 7 49.79 30.38 24.12
CA ARG A 7 48.57 31.19 24.23
C ARG A 7 47.31 30.34 24.10
N LEU A 8 46.66 30.16 25.25
CA LEU A 8 45.25 29.80 25.37
C LEU A 8 44.39 30.87 24.66
N ARG A 9 43.55 30.44 23.71
CA ARG A 9 42.29 31.12 23.40
C ARG A 9 41.17 30.15 23.80
N PHE A 10 40.54 30.41 24.94
CA PHE A 10 39.25 31.10 25.01
C PHE A 10 38.21 30.47 24.08
N GLY A 11 37.42 29.56 24.64
CA GLY A 11 36.33 28.91 23.91
C GLY A 11 35.84 27.64 24.58
N ARG A 12 35.50 27.70 25.87
CA ARG A 12 34.61 26.71 26.47
C ARG A 12 33.23 26.96 25.86
N ARG A 13 32.87 26.24 24.81
CA ARG A 13 31.49 25.78 24.65
C ARG A 13 31.56 24.27 24.79
N ALA A 14 31.16 23.80 25.96
CA ALA A 14 30.53 22.49 26.01
C ALA A 14 29.37 22.59 25.01
N ASP A 15 29.40 21.81 23.94
CA ASP A 15 28.20 21.61 23.13
C ASP A 15 27.24 20.80 24.00
N PRO A 16 26.20 21.42 24.58
CA PRO A 16 25.28 20.73 25.44
C PRO A 16 24.25 20.04 24.56
N ALA A 17 24.04 18.75 24.82
CA ALA A 17 22.84 18.02 24.45
C ALA A 17 22.46 18.07 22.95
N GLN A 18 22.84 17.02 22.23
CA GLN A 18 22.07 16.54 21.08
C GLN A 18 20.72 16.03 21.60
N GLU A 19 19.89 16.97 22.02
CA GLU A 19 18.54 16.78 22.53
C GLU A 19 17.65 17.72 21.71
N THR A 20 16.56 17.16 21.19
CA THR A 20 15.47 17.85 20.49
C THR A 20 15.74 18.37 19.07
N ALA A 21 16.05 17.45 18.16
CA ALA A 21 15.44 17.53 16.84
C ALA A 21 14.58 16.28 16.62
N VAL A 22 13.55 16.14 17.45
CA VAL A 22 12.33 15.43 17.04
C VAL A 22 11.77 16.24 15.88
N ALA A 23 12.20 15.92 14.66
CA ALA A 23 11.46 16.29 13.49
C ALA A 23 10.07 15.68 13.70
N GLU A 24 9.11 16.54 14.05
CA GLU A 24 7.71 16.16 14.10
C GLU A 24 7.42 15.38 12.82
N PRO A 25 6.92 14.14 12.90
CA PRO A 25 6.49 13.46 11.70
C PRO A 25 5.25 14.23 11.26
N LEU A 26 5.43 15.21 10.36
CA LEU A 26 4.34 15.80 9.63
C LEU A 26 3.72 14.62 8.88
N LEU A 27 2.63 14.09 9.45
CA LEU A 27 1.91 12.97 8.92
C LEU A 27 1.67 13.30 7.45
N ASP A 28 2.26 12.51 6.57
CA ASP A 28 2.03 12.61 5.14
C ASP A 28 0.59 12.10 4.93
N VAL A 29 -0.39 12.91 5.32
CA VAL A 29 -1.83 12.60 5.34
C VAL A 29 -2.26 12.12 3.97
N LYS A 30 -1.66 12.69 2.91
CA LYS A 30 -1.82 12.24 1.54
C LYS A 30 -1.50 10.76 1.35
N ARG A 31 -0.41 10.26 1.93
CA ARG A 31 0.00 8.86 1.80
C ARG A 31 -0.90 7.93 2.61
N LEU A 32 -1.37 8.38 3.77
CA LEU A 32 -2.29 7.63 4.61
C LEU A 32 -3.68 7.53 3.95
N GLU A 33 -4.26 8.67 3.54
CA GLU A 33 -5.50 8.76 2.77
C GLU A 33 -5.46 7.87 1.52
N ARG A 34 -4.30 7.85 0.85
CA ARG A 34 -4.13 7.04 -0.35
C ARG A 34 -4.26 5.55 -0.09
N ARG A 35 -3.76 5.03 1.04
CA ARG A 35 -3.87 3.59 1.37
C ARG A 35 -5.33 3.15 1.50
N TYR A 36 -6.19 4.00 2.08
CA TYR A 36 -7.63 3.74 2.18
C TYR A 36 -8.34 3.81 0.83
N SER A 37 -7.88 4.66 -0.09
CA SER A 37 -8.49 4.81 -1.42
C SER A 37 -8.06 3.76 -2.45
N VAL A 38 -7.02 2.95 -2.17
CA VAL A 38 -6.43 2.02 -3.15
C VAL A 38 -7.27 0.77 -3.35
N LEU A 39 -7.84 0.20 -2.28
CA LEU A 39 -8.72 -0.96 -2.34
C LEU A 39 -10.17 -0.50 -2.48
N VAL A 40 -10.87 -0.98 -3.52
CA VAL A 40 -12.24 -0.54 -3.82
C VAL A 40 -13.26 -1.55 -3.32
N GLU A 41 -13.13 -2.81 -3.72
CA GLU A 41 -14.04 -3.90 -3.33
C GLU A 41 -13.30 -5.25 -3.40
N PRO A 42 -13.66 -6.23 -2.56
CA PRO A 42 -13.26 -7.62 -2.76
C PRO A 42 -13.87 -8.15 -4.06
N HIS A 43 -13.17 -9.05 -4.75
CA HIS A 43 -13.62 -9.60 -6.02
C HIS A 43 -13.70 -11.13 -5.95
N ILE A 44 -14.87 -11.60 -5.56
CA ILE A 44 -15.16 -13.02 -5.34
C ILE A 44 -15.72 -13.61 -6.64
N THR A 45 -15.10 -14.69 -7.10
CA THR A 45 -15.51 -15.48 -8.26
C THR A 45 -15.06 -16.92 -8.00
N GLU A 46 -15.70 -17.92 -8.59
CA GLU A 46 -15.32 -19.35 -8.45
C GLU A 46 -13.80 -19.56 -8.56
N LYS A 47 -13.19 -19.03 -9.63
CA LYS A 47 -11.74 -19.09 -9.84
C LYS A 47 -10.90 -18.46 -8.72
N VAL A 48 -11.40 -17.41 -8.08
CA VAL A 48 -10.68 -16.76 -6.97
C VAL A 48 -10.76 -17.62 -5.72
N THR A 49 -11.91 -18.24 -5.47
CA THR A 49 -12.08 -19.22 -4.38
C THR A 49 -11.13 -20.41 -4.57
N ASP A 50 -11.08 -21.00 -5.78
CA ASP A 50 -10.15 -22.11 -6.08
C ASP A 50 -8.68 -21.73 -5.83
N LEU A 51 -8.30 -20.50 -6.21
CA LEU A 51 -6.94 -19.99 -6.00
C LEU A 51 -6.63 -19.69 -4.53
N SER A 52 -7.64 -19.29 -3.77
CA SER A 52 -7.56 -19.09 -2.32
C SER A 52 -7.24 -20.42 -1.64
N ASP A 53 -8.00 -21.47 -1.97
CA ASP A 53 -7.81 -22.80 -1.38
C ASP A 53 -6.46 -23.43 -1.77
N ALA A 54 -6.05 -23.28 -3.03
CA ALA A 54 -4.81 -23.90 -3.52
C ALA A 54 -3.54 -23.14 -3.10
N SER A 55 -3.62 -21.81 -2.97
CA SER A 55 -2.41 -20.97 -2.94
C SER A 55 -2.53 -19.67 -2.15
N ASN A 56 -3.60 -19.52 -1.35
CA ASN A 56 -3.83 -18.39 -0.46
C ASN A 56 -3.82 -17.03 -1.19
N HIS A 57 -4.46 -17.01 -2.36
CA HIS A 57 -4.64 -15.79 -3.15
C HIS A 57 -6.02 -15.19 -2.91
N VAL A 58 -6.03 -13.90 -2.60
CA VAL A 58 -7.23 -13.08 -2.56
C VAL A 58 -7.25 -12.11 -3.73
N ALA A 59 -8.44 -11.76 -4.22
CA ALA A 59 -8.57 -10.82 -5.33
C ALA A 59 -9.35 -9.57 -4.91
N PHE A 60 -8.83 -8.42 -5.33
CA PHE A 60 -9.44 -7.12 -5.12
C PHE A 60 -9.58 -6.37 -6.44
N LYS A 61 -10.61 -5.55 -6.53
CA LYS A 61 -10.64 -4.44 -7.49
C LYS A 61 -10.01 -3.24 -6.82
N VAL A 62 -9.07 -2.64 -7.54
CA VAL A 62 -8.23 -1.56 -7.02
C VAL A 62 -8.30 -0.35 -7.93
N ALA A 63 -7.86 0.80 -7.40
CA ALA A 63 -7.73 2.03 -8.17
C ALA A 63 -6.80 1.83 -9.38
N LYS A 64 -7.13 2.43 -10.53
CA LYS A 64 -6.39 2.22 -11.79
C LYS A 64 -4.95 2.69 -11.76
N ASP A 65 -4.68 3.71 -10.98
CA ASP A 65 -3.39 4.35 -10.79
C ASP A 65 -2.56 3.67 -9.67
N ALA A 66 -3.15 2.75 -8.90
CA ALA A 66 -2.45 2.06 -7.82
C ALA A 66 -1.28 1.21 -8.30
N THR A 67 -0.14 1.36 -7.62
CA THR A 67 1.07 0.54 -7.81
C THR A 67 1.06 -0.68 -6.91
N LYS A 68 1.86 -1.72 -7.25
CA LYS A 68 1.94 -2.95 -6.44
C LYS A 68 2.40 -2.69 -5.00
N ARG A 69 3.30 -1.73 -4.80
CA ARG A 69 3.81 -1.35 -3.47
C ARG A 69 2.72 -0.73 -2.60
N GLU A 70 1.88 0.10 -3.20
CA GLU A 70 0.74 0.72 -2.50
C GLU A 70 -0.32 -0.30 -2.15
N ILE A 71 -0.64 -1.23 -3.06
CA ILE A 71 -1.61 -2.30 -2.81
C ILE A 71 -1.12 -3.20 -1.66
N LYS A 72 0.16 -3.59 -1.68
CA LYS A 72 0.78 -4.37 -0.59
C LYS A 72 0.63 -3.64 0.74
N ALA A 73 1.08 -2.40 0.82
CA ALA A 73 0.97 -1.61 2.04
C ALA A 73 -0.49 -1.42 2.48
N ALA A 74 -1.43 -1.18 1.56
CA ALA A 74 -2.84 -1.01 1.91
C ALA A 74 -3.42 -2.28 2.54
N VAL A 75 -3.17 -3.45 1.94
CA VAL A 75 -3.66 -4.73 2.46
C VAL A 75 -3.06 -5.04 3.84
N GLU A 76 -1.74 -4.87 3.99
CA GLU A 76 -1.06 -5.14 5.27
C GLU A 76 -1.58 -4.22 6.39
N ASN A 77 -1.83 -2.95 6.12
CA ASN A 77 -2.31 -2.01 7.14
C ASN A 77 -3.79 -2.17 7.47
N LEU A 78 -4.63 -2.48 6.48
CA LEU A 78 -6.09 -2.57 6.66
C LEU A 78 -6.52 -3.88 7.30
N PHE A 79 -5.84 -4.97 6.95
CA PHE A 79 -6.21 -6.32 7.42
C PHE A 79 -5.22 -6.91 8.42
N GLY A 80 -4.07 -6.27 8.66
CA GLY A 80 -3.07 -6.75 9.62
C GLY A 80 -2.34 -8.02 9.19
N VAL A 81 -2.51 -8.46 7.94
CA VAL A 81 -1.92 -9.70 7.40
C VAL A 81 -0.58 -9.42 6.71
N LYS A 82 0.24 -10.46 6.53
CA LYS A 82 1.48 -10.37 5.74
C LYS A 82 1.28 -10.79 4.29
N VAL A 83 1.77 -9.97 3.37
CA VAL A 83 1.63 -10.19 1.92
C VAL A 83 2.94 -10.66 1.30
N ALA A 84 2.92 -11.86 0.73
CA ALA A 84 4.04 -12.45 0.01
C ALA A 84 4.27 -11.78 -1.36
N ASN A 85 3.23 -11.67 -2.18
CA ASN A 85 3.34 -11.13 -3.53
C ASN A 85 2.05 -10.48 -4.03
N VAL A 86 2.17 -9.54 -4.97
CA VAL A 86 1.03 -8.87 -5.62
C VAL A 86 1.17 -8.93 -7.14
N THR A 87 0.16 -9.48 -7.79
CA THR A 87 0.02 -9.53 -9.24
C THR A 87 -1.17 -8.69 -9.68
N THR A 88 -0.95 -7.73 -10.56
CA THR A 88 -1.97 -6.80 -11.03
C THR A 88 -2.23 -6.98 -12.52
N LEU A 89 -3.48 -6.79 -12.94
CA LEU A 89 -3.88 -6.78 -14.35
C LEU A 89 -4.93 -5.68 -14.60
N ASN A 90 -4.90 -5.12 -15.80
CA ASN A 90 -5.88 -4.11 -16.23
C ASN A 90 -7.00 -4.79 -17.01
N VAL A 91 -8.21 -4.79 -16.44
CA VAL A 91 -9.41 -5.36 -17.07
C VAL A 91 -10.08 -4.29 -17.93
N LYS A 92 -10.16 -4.55 -19.23
CA LYS A 92 -10.89 -3.68 -20.16
C LYS A 92 -12.40 -3.83 -19.93
N GLY A 93 -13.09 -2.71 -19.80
CA GLY A 93 -14.53 -2.66 -19.69
C GLY A 93 -15.20 -3.13 -20.97
N LYS A 94 -16.26 -3.92 -20.82
CA LYS A 94 -17.03 -4.47 -21.95
C LYS A 94 -17.73 -3.35 -22.71
N VAL A 95 -17.68 -3.42 -24.04
CA VAL A 95 -18.50 -2.56 -24.91
C VAL A 95 -19.91 -3.17 -24.95
N LYS A 96 -20.92 -2.35 -24.65
CA LYS A 96 -22.34 -2.71 -24.70
C LYS A 96 -23.06 -1.80 -25.69
N ARG A 97 -24.12 -2.30 -26.32
CA ARG A 97 -25.04 -1.47 -27.12
C ARG A 97 -26.23 -1.10 -26.25
N THR A 98 -26.53 0.18 -26.18
CA THR A 98 -27.68 0.70 -25.43
C THR A 98 -28.95 0.63 -26.28
N LEU A 99 -30.12 0.80 -25.64
CA LEU A 99 -31.43 0.77 -26.28
C LEU A 99 -31.56 1.76 -27.46
N ARG A 100 -30.80 2.86 -27.44
CA ARG A 100 -30.75 3.87 -28.52
C ARG A 100 -29.73 3.56 -29.61
N TYR A 101 -29.32 2.30 -29.78
CA TYR A 101 -28.29 1.84 -30.72
C TYR A 101 -26.90 2.48 -30.55
N ARG A 102 -26.68 3.27 -29.49
CA ARG A 102 -25.38 3.85 -29.16
C ARG A 102 -24.48 2.81 -28.52
N GLN A 103 -23.24 2.72 -28.98
CA GLN A 103 -22.20 1.95 -28.32
C GLN A 103 -21.73 2.70 -27.06
N THR A 104 -21.65 2.01 -25.94
CA THR A 104 -21.14 2.54 -24.67
C THR A 104 -20.18 1.53 -24.08
N LYS A 105 -19.04 2.01 -23.57
CA LYS A 105 -18.03 1.17 -22.94
C LYS A 105 -18.13 1.29 -21.42
N LEU A 106 -18.13 0.17 -20.71
CA LEU A 106 -17.98 0.18 -19.26
C LEU A 106 -16.61 0.74 -18.87
N LYS A 107 -16.51 1.29 -17.65
CA LYS A 107 -15.23 1.74 -17.12
C LYS A 107 -14.28 0.56 -17.02
N ASP A 108 -13.07 0.71 -17.57
CA ASP A 108 -11.98 -0.24 -17.28
C ASP A 108 -11.72 -0.24 -15.76
N TRP A 109 -11.06 -1.26 -15.24
CA TRP A 109 -10.68 -1.34 -13.83
C TRP A 109 -9.40 -2.16 -13.69
N LYS A 110 -8.76 -2.11 -12.52
CA LYS A 110 -7.55 -2.88 -12.23
C LYS A 110 -7.91 -3.98 -11.23
N LYS A 111 -7.55 -5.22 -11.54
CA LYS A 111 -7.68 -6.36 -10.64
C LYS A 111 -6.32 -6.65 -10.02
N ALA A 112 -6.29 -6.90 -8.73
CA ALA A 112 -5.11 -7.30 -8.00
C ALA A 112 -5.34 -8.67 -7.37
N TYR A 113 -4.48 -9.62 -7.71
CA TYR A 113 -4.30 -10.87 -6.98
C TYR A 113 -3.21 -10.65 -5.94
N VAL A 114 -3.55 -10.87 -4.68
CA VAL A 114 -2.66 -10.69 -3.54
C VAL A 114 -2.45 -12.06 -2.92
N ARG A 115 -1.19 -12.51 -2.88
CA ARG A 115 -0.78 -13.75 -2.24
C ARG A 115 -0.38 -13.44 -0.81
N LEU A 116 -1.01 -14.10 0.14
CA LEU A 116 -0.66 -13.97 1.56
C LEU A 116 0.48 -14.93 1.92
N GLU A 117 1.17 -14.63 3.02
CA GLU A 117 2.14 -15.56 3.60
C GLU A 117 1.45 -16.85 4.10
N PRO A 118 2.16 -17.98 4.16
CA PRO A 118 1.62 -19.21 4.71
C PRO A 118 1.21 -19.02 6.17
N GLY A 119 -0.04 -19.36 6.51
CA GLY A 119 -0.58 -19.25 7.88
C GLY A 119 -1.46 -18.03 8.13
N GLU A 120 -1.44 -17.03 7.25
CA GLU A 120 -2.42 -15.95 7.25
C GLU A 120 -3.64 -16.39 6.45
N ASN A 121 -4.88 -16.17 6.93
CA ASN A 121 -6.07 -16.44 6.13
C ASN A 121 -7.01 -15.24 6.21
N LEU A 122 -7.56 -14.84 5.07
CA LEU A 122 -8.46 -13.71 4.96
C LEU A 122 -9.78 -14.18 4.36
N ASP A 123 -10.76 -14.37 5.23
CA ASP A 123 -12.12 -14.72 4.81
C ASP A 123 -12.85 -13.46 4.33
N LEU A 124 -12.98 -13.32 3.02
CA LEU A 124 -13.66 -12.20 2.36
C LEU A 124 -15.15 -12.48 2.10
N THR A 125 -15.61 -13.73 2.32
CA THR A 125 -16.98 -14.16 2.05
C THR A 125 -17.97 -13.69 3.12
N ALA A 126 -17.49 -13.37 4.32
CA ALA A 126 -18.31 -12.97 5.45
C ALA A 126 -18.88 -11.53 5.38
N LEU A 127 -18.46 -10.71 4.41
CA LEU A 127 -18.83 -9.28 4.32
C LEU A 127 -20.10 -8.99 3.49
N GLU A 128 -20.72 -10.02 2.90
CA GLU A 128 -21.89 -9.87 2.01
C GLU A 128 -23.22 -10.37 2.62
N SER A 129 -23.29 -10.53 3.95
CA SER A 129 -24.51 -10.93 4.69
C SER A 129 -25.35 -9.75 5.18
#